data_AF-A0A973AG27-F1
#
_entry.id   AF-A0A973AG27-F1
#
_cell.length_a   1.000
_cell.length_b   1.000
_cell.length_c   1.000
_cell.angle_alpha   90.00
_cell.angle_beta   90.00
_cell.angle_gamma   90.00
#
_symmetry.space_group_name_H-M   'P 1'
#
loop_
_entity.id
_entity.type
_entity.pdbx_description
1 polymer ?
#
loop_
_entity_poly.entity_id
_entity_poly.type
_entity_poly.pdbx_seq_one_letter_code
_entity_poly.pdbx_strand_id
1 'polypeptide(L)'
;MSILTLWQPILLSAVLAFIAGSVIWMFMPWHKNDWIKVPDEEGVRNALRGLAPGQYNLPHCADQAALKDPDMQQKLKDGPLAFMTILPSGVPAMGPKLALMFAYNVVVAIVCAYFVSRTLVPDAEYLAIFRVSGAVAFVAYGMA
;
A
#
# COMPACT_ATOMS: atom_id res chain seq x y z
N MET A 1 15.77 -12.47 25.68
CA MET A 1 16.47 -12.76 24.41
C MET A 1 16.80 -11.45 23.71
N SER A 2 17.99 -11.30 23.11
CA SER A 2 18.32 -10.11 22.34
C SER A 2 17.71 -10.20 20.94
N ILE A 3 17.27 -9.09 20.36
CA ILE A 3 16.76 -9.09 18.98
C ILE A 3 17.86 -9.49 17.97
N LEU A 4 19.12 -9.20 18.30
CA LEU A 4 20.26 -9.56 17.46
C LEU A 4 20.42 -11.08 17.33
N THR A 5 19.98 -11.88 18.30
CA THR A 5 20.02 -13.35 18.17
C THR A 5 18.93 -13.89 17.25
N LEU A 6 17.96 -13.06 16.84
CA LEU A 6 16.88 -13.42 15.93
C LEU A 6 17.15 -13.00 14.48
N TRP A 7 18.40 -12.64 14.13
CA TRP A 7 18.72 -12.18 12.78
C TRP A 7 18.39 -13.22 11.68
N GLN A 8 18.62 -14.51 11.94
CA GLN A 8 18.29 -15.59 11.00
C GLN A 8 16.78 -15.68 10.74
N PRO A 9 15.91 -15.85 11.75
CA PRO A 9 14.47 -15.88 11.51
C PRO A 9 13.94 -14.57 10.91
N ILE A 10 14.49 -13.41 11.29
CA ILE A 10 14.08 -12.12 10.70
C ILE A 10 14.32 -12.12 9.18
N LEU A 11 15.55 -12.41 8.73
CA LEU A 11 15.89 -12.37 7.31
C LEU A 11 15.16 -13.47 6.53
N LEU A 12 15.08 -14.68 7.09
CA LEU A 12 14.38 -15.79 6.44
C LEU A 12 12.89 -15.49 6.27
N SER A 13 12.21 -14.99 7.31
CA SER A 13 10.80 -14.60 7.22
C SER A 13 10.58 -13.46 6.21
N ALA A 14 11.48 -12.46 6.16
CA ALA A 14 11.37 -11.37 5.20
C ALA A 14 11.50 -11.86 3.74
N VAL A 15 12.44 -12.76 3.47
CA VAL A 15 12.62 -13.39 2.14
C VAL A 15 11.39 -14.21 1.77
N LEU A 16 10.89 -15.06 2.67
CA LEU A 16 9.71 -15.89 2.42
C LEU A 16 8.46 -15.04 2.18
N ALA A 17 8.24 -13.98 2.98
CA ALA A 17 7.13 -13.05 2.80
C ALA A 17 7.25 -12.29 1.47
N PHE A 18 8.47 -11.88 1.09
CA PHE A 18 8.70 -11.21 -0.19
C PHE A 18 8.38 -12.11 -1.39
N ILE A 19 8.84 -13.37 -1.36
CA ILE A 19 8.56 -14.34 -2.43
C ILE A 19 7.06 -14.66 -2.48
N ALA A 20 6.46 -15.01 -1.35
CA ALA A 20 5.04 -15.33 -1.27
C ALA A 20 4.17 -14.15 -1.74
N GLY A 21 4.44 -12.95 -1.24
CA GLY A 21 3.73 -11.73 -1.66
C GLY A 21 3.90 -11.44 -3.15
N SER A 22 5.10 -11.64 -3.70
CA SER A 22 5.34 -11.45 -5.14
C SER A 22 4.54 -12.43 -5.99
N VAL A 23 4.51 -13.72 -5.62
CA VAL A 23 3.71 -14.74 -6.31
C VAL A 23 2.22 -14.39 -6.22
N ILE A 24 1.73 -14.09 -5.03
CA ILE A 24 0.33 -13.72 -4.80
C ILE A 24 -0.04 -12.49 -5.65
N TRP A 25 0.79 -11.46 -5.68
CA TRP A 25 0.53 -10.25 -6.45
C TRP A 25 0.54 -10.49 -7.97
N MET A 26 1.47 -11.30 -8.48
CA MET A 26 1.58 -11.57 -9.92
C MET A 26 0.43 -12.42 -10.47
N PHE A 27 -0.06 -13.40 -9.72
CA PHE A 27 -0.95 -14.43 -10.26
C PHE A 27 -2.42 -14.20 -9.96
N MET A 28 -2.74 -13.36 -8.99
CA MET A 28 -4.12 -13.23 -8.54
C MET A 28 -4.82 -12.01 -9.16
N PRO A 29 -6.03 -12.18 -9.71
CA PRO A 29 -6.68 -11.17 -10.54
C PRO A 29 -7.51 -10.15 -9.74
N TRP A 30 -7.20 -9.91 -8.46
CA TRP A 30 -8.05 -9.13 -7.55
C TRP A 30 -8.40 -7.74 -8.08
N HIS A 31 -7.44 -7.10 -8.76
CA HIS A 31 -7.57 -5.73 -9.25
C HIS A 31 -8.03 -5.63 -10.71
N LYS A 32 -8.40 -6.74 -11.36
CA LYS A 32 -8.73 -6.73 -12.80
C LYS A 32 -9.88 -5.77 -13.14
N ASN A 33 -10.82 -5.57 -12.22
CA ASN A 33 -11.96 -4.68 -12.39
C ASN A 33 -11.73 -3.27 -11.83
N ASP A 34 -10.60 -3.03 -11.14
CA ASP A 34 -10.30 -1.73 -10.52
C ASP A 34 -9.71 -0.76 -11.55
N TRP A 35 -9.13 -1.28 -12.63
CA TRP A 35 -8.43 -0.50 -13.66
C TRP A 35 -9.19 -0.54 -14.98
N ILE A 36 -10.25 0.25 -15.06
CA ILE A 36 -11.10 0.34 -16.25
C ILE A 36 -10.52 1.38 -17.22
N LYS A 37 -10.39 1.00 -18.50
CA LYS A 37 -10.01 1.93 -19.56
C LYS A 37 -11.10 2.99 -19.74
N VAL A 38 -10.72 4.26 -19.68
CA VAL A 38 -11.62 5.37 -20.02
C VAL A 38 -11.94 5.36 -21.53
N PRO A 39 -13.19 5.64 -21.96
CA PRO A 39 -13.56 5.56 -23.37
C PRO A 39 -12.70 6.44 -24.30
N ASP A 40 -12.40 7.69 -23.90
CA ASP A 40 -11.53 8.61 -24.63
C ASP A 40 -10.19 8.82 -23.91
N GLU A 41 -9.34 7.79 -23.97
CA GLU A 41 -8.03 7.80 -23.32
C GLU A 41 -7.11 8.91 -23.81
N GLU A 42 -7.08 9.19 -25.12
CA GLU A 42 -6.23 10.23 -25.69
C GLU A 42 -6.70 11.63 -25.28
N GLY A 43 -8.01 11.90 -25.33
CA GLY A 43 -8.58 13.17 -24.89
C GLY A 43 -8.29 13.44 -23.43
N VAL A 44 -8.52 12.45 -22.56
CA VAL A 44 -8.23 12.56 -21.12
C VAL A 44 -6.73 12.74 -20.87
N ARG A 45 -5.86 11.96 -21.53
CA ARG A 45 -4.40 12.08 -21.36
C ARG A 45 -3.88 13.45 -21.78
N ASN A 46 -4.42 14.01 -22.86
CA ASN A 46 -4.03 15.34 -23.33
C ASN A 46 -4.54 16.45 -22.39
N ALA A 47 -5.75 16.33 -21.84
CA ALA A 47 -6.31 17.28 -20.89
C ALA A 47 -5.56 17.31 -19.54
N LEU A 48 -5.02 16.15 -19.11
CA LEU A 48 -4.25 16.03 -17.87
C LEU A 48 -2.75 16.32 -18.05
N ARG A 49 -2.28 16.52 -19.29
CA ARG A 49 -0.87 16.77 -19.59
C ARG A 49 -0.44 18.09 -18.95
N GLY A 50 0.65 18.05 -18.17
CA GLY A 50 1.21 19.22 -17.49
C GLY A 50 0.83 19.33 -16.01
N LEU A 51 -0.09 18.49 -15.51
CA LEU A 51 -0.29 18.35 -14.06
C LEU A 51 0.96 17.77 -13.40
N ALA A 52 1.34 18.32 -12.25
CA ALA A 52 2.39 17.78 -11.42
C ALA A 52 1.91 16.48 -10.75
N PRO A 53 2.83 15.56 -10.37
CA PRO A 53 2.47 14.40 -9.56
C PRO A 53 1.78 14.82 -8.26
N GLY A 54 0.66 14.18 -7.93
CA GLY A 54 -0.14 14.58 -6.77
C GLY A 54 -1.51 13.93 -6.69
N GLN A 55 -2.27 14.30 -5.67
CA GLN A 55 -3.66 13.91 -5.45
C GLN A 55 -4.57 15.08 -5.79
N TYR A 56 -5.56 14.84 -6.64
CA TYR A 56 -6.52 15.83 -7.10
C TYR A 56 -7.93 15.31 -6.90
N ASN A 57 -8.86 16.21 -6.58
CA ASN A 57 -10.28 15.97 -6.65
C ASN A 57 -10.92 16.94 -7.65
N LEU A 58 -11.90 16.45 -8.39
CA LEU A 58 -12.60 17.19 -9.43
C LEU A 58 -14.11 16.96 -9.28
N PRO A 59 -14.93 18.01 -9.16
CA PRO A 59 -14.55 19.40 -8.88
C PRO A 59 -13.82 19.56 -7.54
N HIS A 60 -12.85 20.48 -7.47
CA HIS A 60 -12.16 20.79 -6.21
C HIS A 60 -13.01 21.76 -5.38
N CYS A 61 -13.54 21.28 -4.25
CA CYS A 61 -14.15 22.11 -3.24
C CYS A 61 -13.11 22.40 -2.15
N ALA A 62 -12.67 23.65 -2.04
CA ALA A 62 -11.55 24.02 -1.17
C ALA A 62 -11.90 23.95 0.32
N ASP A 63 -13.13 24.30 0.68
CA ASP A 63 -13.63 24.31 2.05
C ASP A 63 -15.17 24.20 2.12
N GLN A 64 -15.71 24.24 3.34
CA GLN A 64 -17.16 24.18 3.57
C GLN A 64 -17.92 25.44 3.09
N ALA A 65 -17.27 26.60 2.99
CA ALA A 65 -17.91 27.81 2.49
C ALA A 65 -18.12 27.70 0.98
N ALA A 66 -17.12 27.19 0.24
CA ALA A 66 -17.24 26.91 -1.19
C ALA A 66 -18.34 25.88 -1.50
N LEU A 67 -18.66 24.97 -0.58
CA LEU A 67 -19.76 24.02 -0.77
C LEU A 67 -21.16 24.67 -0.72
N LYS A 68 -21.28 25.85 -0.10
CA LYS A 68 -22.56 26.60 -0.05
C LYS A 68 -22.82 27.38 -1.33
N ASP A 69 -21.81 27.56 -2.17
CA ASP A 69 -21.94 28.21 -3.46
C ASP A 69 -22.83 27.38 -4.41
N PRO A 70 -23.97 27.92 -4.89
CA PRO A 70 -24.84 27.22 -5.82
C PRO A 70 -24.13 26.71 -7.07
N ASP A 71 -23.14 27.45 -7.58
CA ASP A 71 -22.39 27.06 -8.77
C ASP A 71 -21.50 25.84 -8.50
N MET A 72 -20.86 25.78 -7.33
CA MET A 72 -20.11 24.60 -6.90
C MET A 72 -21.03 23.40 -6.71
N GLN A 73 -22.20 23.59 -6.08
CA GLN A 73 -23.18 22.53 -5.94
C GLN A 73 -23.69 22.03 -7.29
N GLN A 74 -23.84 22.92 -8.26
CA GLN A 74 -24.26 22.55 -9.60
C GLN A 74 -23.19 21.70 -10.30
N LYS A 75 -21.90 22.09 -10.23
CA LYS A 75 -20.79 21.26 -10.74
C LYS A 75 -20.75 19.87 -10.12
N LEU A 76 -21.03 19.77 -8.81
CA LEU A 76 -21.09 18.48 -8.12
C LEU A 76 -22.30 17.64 -8.56
N LYS A 77 -23.44 18.26 -8.86
CA LYS A 77 -24.64 17.56 -9.37
C LYS A 77 -24.46 17.10 -10.82
N ASP A 78 -23.85 17.94 -11.65
CA ASP A 78 -23.62 17.66 -13.07
C ASP A 78 -22.52 16.61 -13.26
N GLY A 79 -21.55 16.57 -12.34
CA GLY A 79 -20.43 15.64 -12.38
C GLY A 79 -19.50 15.85 -13.59
N PRO A 80 -18.55 14.92 -13.82
CA PRO A 80 -18.23 13.77 -12.99
C PRO A 80 -17.51 14.18 -11.69
N LEU A 81 -17.66 13.36 -10.64
CA LEU A 81 -16.86 13.44 -9.42
C LEU A 81 -15.72 12.44 -9.50
N ALA A 82 -14.49 12.92 -9.41
CA ALA A 82 -13.30 12.08 -9.50
C ALA A 82 -12.27 12.43 -8.42
N PHE A 83 -11.64 11.39 -7.89
CA PHE A 83 -10.35 11.47 -7.23
C PHE A 83 -9.29 10.91 -8.17
N MET A 84 -8.23 11.66 -8.40
CA MET A 84 -7.20 11.34 -9.38
C MET A 84 -5.82 11.41 -8.72
N THR A 85 -5.05 10.34 -8.86
CA THR A 85 -3.63 10.33 -8.55
C THR A 85 -2.84 10.50 -9.85
N ILE A 86 -2.12 11.62 -9.98
CA ILE A 86 -1.18 11.83 -11.08
C ILE A 86 0.18 11.28 -10.67
N LEU A 87 0.69 10.32 -11.45
CA LEU A 87 2.01 9.72 -11.24
C LEU A 87 3.08 10.45 -12.07
N PRO A 88 4.37 10.38 -11.68
CA PRO A 88 5.47 10.87 -12.51
C PRO A 88 5.43 10.27 -13.92
N SER A 89 5.76 11.10 -14.92
CA SER A 89 5.87 10.64 -16.31
C SER A 89 7.04 9.67 -16.49
N GLY A 90 6.84 8.62 -17.30
CA GLY A 90 7.86 7.65 -17.65
C GLY A 90 7.36 6.20 -17.57
N VAL A 91 8.20 5.27 -18.02
CA VAL A 91 7.94 3.83 -17.85
C VAL A 91 8.17 3.47 -16.37
N PRO A 92 7.21 2.83 -15.68
CA PRO A 92 7.38 2.46 -14.29
C PRO A 92 8.63 1.59 -14.05
N ALA A 93 9.52 2.05 -13.18
CA ALA A 93 10.68 1.28 -12.75
C ALA A 93 10.31 0.37 -11.56
N MET A 94 10.34 -0.95 -11.78
CA MET A 94 9.96 -1.93 -10.75
C MET A 94 11.03 -2.12 -9.67
N GLY A 95 12.32 -2.05 -10.02
CA GLY A 95 13.43 -2.38 -9.12
C GLY A 95 13.40 -1.64 -7.76
N PRO A 96 13.32 -0.30 -7.72
CA PRO A 96 13.24 0.45 -6.46
C PRO A 96 12.02 0.10 -5.62
N LYS A 97 10.87 -0.20 -6.25
CA LYS A 97 9.63 -0.57 -5.54
C LYS A 97 9.74 -1.96 -4.91
N LEU A 98 10.36 -2.90 -5.61
CA LEU A 98 10.66 -4.23 -5.06
C LEU A 98 11.66 -4.14 -3.89
N ALA A 99 12.70 -3.30 -3.99
CA ALA A 99 13.63 -3.07 -2.90
C ALA A 99 12.93 -2.47 -1.66
N LEU A 100 12.04 -1.49 -1.86
CA LEU A 100 11.23 -0.92 -0.78
C LEU A 100 10.31 -1.97 -0.14
N MET A 101 9.67 -2.84 -0.94
CA MET A 101 8.82 -3.91 -0.42
C MET A 101 9.62 -4.94 0.38
N PHE A 102 10.83 -5.30 -0.08
CA PHE A 102 11.73 -6.17 0.68
C PHE A 102 12.14 -5.51 2.01
N ALA A 103 12.53 -4.24 1.99
CA ALA A 103 12.87 -3.49 3.21
C ALA A 103 11.68 -3.42 4.17
N TYR A 104 10.47 -3.21 3.65
CA TYR A 104 9.24 -3.26 4.44
C TYR A 104 9.05 -4.61 5.14
N ASN A 105 9.21 -5.72 4.41
CA ASN A 105 9.12 -7.06 5.00
C ASN A 105 10.17 -7.31 6.10
N VAL A 106 11.38 -6.77 5.94
CA VAL A 106 12.41 -6.81 6.99
C VAL A 106 11.96 -6.03 8.23
N VAL A 107 11.40 -4.82 8.05
CA VAL A 107 10.87 -4.01 9.16
C VAL A 107 9.76 -4.76 9.89
N VAL A 108 8.81 -5.35 9.16
CA VAL A 108 7.73 -6.15 9.77
C VAL A 108 8.30 -7.34 10.54
N ALA A 109 9.27 -8.07 9.98
CA ALA A 109 9.90 -9.19 10.66
C ALA A 109 10.65 -8.77 11.94
N ILE A 110 11.30 -7.60 11.95
CA ILE A 110 11.91 -7.01 13.15
C ILE A 110 10.84 -6.70 14.20
N VAL A 111 9.71 -6.12 13.80
CA VAL A 111 8.60 -5.82 14.72
C VAL A 111 8.03 -7.12 15.31
N CYS A 112 7.82 -8.16 14.51
CA CYS A 112 7.40 -9.48 14.99
C CYS A 112 8.41 -10.05 16.00
N ALA A 113 9.72 -10.00 15.68
CA ALA A 113 10.79 -10.46 16.56
C ALA A 113 10.85 -9.68 17.87
N TYR A 114 10.63 -8.35 17.83
CA TYR A 114 10.51 -7.52 19.01
C TYR A 114 9.40 -8.02 19.92
N PHE A 115 8.17 -8.19 19.41
CA PHE A 115 7.06 -8.67 20.22
C PHE A 115 7.32 -10.05 20.81
N VAL A 116 7.77 -11.01 19.99
CA VAL A 116 8.15 -12.35 20.47
C VAL A 116 9.19 -12.27 21.59
N SER A 117 10.24 -11.45 21.44
CA SER A 117 11.31 -11.32 22.44
C SER A 117 10.89 -10.69 23.77
N ARG A 118 9.75 -10.00 23.79
CA ARG A 118 9.23 -9.26 24.96
C ARG A 118 8.04 -9.92 25.62
N THR A 119 7.34 -10.80 24.92
CA THR A 119 6.14 -11.46 25.44
C THR A 119 6.34 -12.94 25.74
N LEU A 120 7.41 -13.56 25.20
CA LEU A 120 7.67 -14.98 25.37
C LEU A 120 9.04 -15.24 26.02
N VAL A 121 9.13 -16.35 26.74
CA VAL A 121 10.38 -16.89 27.28
C VAL A 121 11.22 -17.52 26.18
N PRO A 122 12.55 -17.65 26.37
CA PRO A 122 13.37 -18.53 25.54
C PRO A 122 12.75 -19.94 25.45
N ASP A 123 12.91 -20.59 24.30
CA ASP A 123 12.41 -21.95 24.04
C ASP A 123 10.88 -22.12 24.18
N ALA A 124 10.12 -21.03 24.07
CA ALA A 124 8.67 -21.09 24.01
C ALA A 124 8.18 -21.99 22.88
N GLU A 125 7.10 -22.71 23.15
CA GLU A 125 6.45 -23.61 22.19
C GLU A 125 6.13 -22.92 20.86
N TYR A 126 6.31 -23.65 19.76
CA TYR A 126 6.14 -23.14 18.39
C TYR A 126 4.81 -22.40 18.18
N LEU A 127 3.70 -22.96 18.66
CA LEU A 127 2.37 -22.35 18.49
C LEU A 127 2.20 -21.05 19.28
N ALA A 128 2.91 -20.88 20.40
CA ALA A 128 2.90 -19.62 21.14
C ALA A 128 3.65 -18.52 20.37
N ILE A 129 4.82 -18.87 19.80
CA ILE A 129 5.59 -17.98 18.93
C ILE A 129 4.75 -17.58 17.71
N PHE A 130 4.15 -18.58 17.03
CA PHE A 130 3.36 -18.36 15.82
C PHE A 130 2.11 -17.51 16.08
N ARG A 131 1.44 -17.68 17.22
CA ARG A 131 0.31 -16.83 17.60
C ARG A 131 0.70 -15.36 17.68
N VAL A 132 1.81 -15.04 18.35
CA VAL A 132 2.27 -13.66 18.51
C VAL A 132 2.77 -13.10 17.18
N SER A 133 3.72 -13.77 16.53
CA SER A 133 4.31 -13.27 15.29
C SER A 133 3.29 -13.23 14.14
N GLY A 134 2.40 -14.21 14.04
CA GLY A 134 1.33 -14.26 13.05
C GLY A 134 0.29 -13.17 13.25
N ALA A 135 -0.14 -12.90 14.48
CA ALA A 135 -1.06 -11.80 14.77
C ALA A 135 -0.45 -10.44 14.42
N VAL A 136 0.82 -10.21 14.81
CA VAL A 136 1.54 -8.97 14.49
C VAL A 136 1.72 -8.81 12.99
N ALA A 137 2.13 -9.87 12.28
CA ALA A 137 2.27 -9.84 10.82
C ALA A 137 0.93 -9.60 10.13
N PHE A 138 -0.16 -10.23 10.59
CA PHE A 138 -1.49 -10.04 10.03
C PHE A 138 -1.94 -8.58 10.15
N VAL A 139 -1.72 -7.95 11.31
CA VAL A 139 -2.01 -6.52 11.50
C VAL A 139 -1.15 -5.68 10.55
N ALA A 140 0.16 -5.95 10.48
CA ALA A 140 1.09 -5.17 9.67
C ALA A 140 0.82 -5.25 8.16
N TYR A 141 0.32 -6.38 7.65
CA TYR A 141 0.04 -6.55 6.22
C TYR A 141 -1.43 -6.30 5.85
N GLY A 142 -2.35 -6.51 6.78
CA GLY A 142 -3.79 -6.58 6.50
C GLY A 142 -4.62 -5.40 6.99
N MET A 143 -4.07 -4.56 7.88
CA MET A 143 -4.77 -3.38 8.40
C MET A 143 -4.09 -2.12 7.87
N ALA A 144 -4.60 -1.61 6.74
CA ALA A 144 -4.20 -0.35 6.11
C ALA A 144 -5.42 0.57 5.95
#